data_AF-A0A498MKJ1-F1
#
_entry.id   AF-A0A498MKJ1-F1
#
_cell.length_a   1.000
_cell.length_b   1.000
_cell.length_c   1.000
_cell.angle_alpha   90.00
_cell.angle_beta   90.00
_cell.angle_gamma   90.00
#
_symmetry.space_group_name_H-M   'P 1'
#
loop_
_entity.id
_entity.type
_entity.pdbx_description
1 polymer ?
#
loop_
_entity_poly.entity_id
_entity_poly.type
_entity_poly.pdbx_seq_one_letter_code
_entity_poly.pdbx_strand_id
1 'polypeptide(L)'
;MEKQRYWVEDNWFCRYVKVSIPGERSSYTFPCYRWLVGDKVVVELREGTAKKISDDTLPLEISHRKTELQERQKIYRWLAWAPGIPKCIDAKSEADLPQDARFDNEKRSDFVGSLQYALLELSLKKLAIKFGKSWNDLDDFKRIFWKLRSPIAEYTMMHWKEEWFFGYQFLNGSNPRMITRCKEIPSNFPVTGDMVQSSLIPTTTLKQELKKGNIFLVDHVILDGIPANVIRDRTQHIASPLCLLYEHPEKGLIPIAIQLEQKPDKDTPIFLPSDPPLAWLLAKMWVRHAEFQVFQLLSHLLRTHLVVEVICVATLRQLPAVHPIYKLLAPHLRYTLEINCRGRTQLISPDGIFKRVVSTGGDGLLILAQREYKVLTYRSLQPKFDFLDRGVTKLKDYFYRDHSLMLWDVIHNFVSGIVSLYYKSDSEIEQDSELQAWINDVATEGFVDLPQFGLASELKTTEELITLLSVVIFTSTAQHAATNNGQFDWCAWVPNTPCTMRHPPPTDKDAVTMDLIMETLPDISQSCVQMAITWHLGRAQPDAIPMGQYMEQYFTEPAAVRAIDKFRKELKELEEQIIAQNEGLELQYLYLCPSRIENSITI
;
A
#
# COMPACT_ATOMS: atom_id res chain seq x y z
N MET A 1 9.56 -32.74 -18.25
CA MET A 1 8.23 -32.89 -18.85
C MET A 1 8.24 -32.25 -20.22
N GLU A 2 7.62 -32.87 -21.22
CA GLU A 2 7.49 -32.29 -22.56
C GLU A 2 6.00 -32.20 -22.90
N LYS A 3 5.57 -31.02 -23.38
CA LYS A 3 4.22 -30.79 -23.89
C LYS A 3 4.31 -30.62 -25.41
N GLN A 4 3.60 -31.47 -26.15
CA GLN A 4 3.44 -31.37 -27.61
C GLN A 4 2.00 -31.04 -27.95
N ARG A 5 1.80 -30.12 -28.89
CA ARG A 5 0.48 -29.72 -29.38
C ARG A 5 -0.06 -30.78 -30.33
N TYR A 6 -1.31 -31.19 -30.12
CA TYR A 6 -1.96 -32.18 -30.99
C TYR A 6 -2.73 -31.52 -32.15
N TRP A 7 -3.86 -30.84 -31.89
CA TRP A 7 -4.65 -30.14 -32.94
C TRP A 7 -4.93 -28.66 -32.64
N VAL A 8 -5.14 -28.30 -31.38
CA VAL A 8 -5.42 -26.93 -30.93
C VAL A 8 -4.43 -26.60 -29.81
N GLU A 9 -4.05 -25.33 -29.70
CA GLU A 9 -3.25 -24.86 -28.57
C GLU A 9 -4.07 -24.98 -27.28
N ASP A 10 -3.52 -25.70 -26.30
CA ASP A 10 -4.12 -25.83 -24.97
C ASP A 10 -3.07 -25.49 -23.92
N ASN A 11 -3.27 -24.40 -23.19
CA ASN A 11 -2.35 -23.97 -22.15
C ASN A 11 -2.60 -24.81 -20.90
N TRP A 12 -1.55 -25.45 -20.37
CA TRP A 12 -1.68 -26.36 -19.23
C TRP A 12 -0.95 -25.82 -18.00
N PHE A 13 -1.68 -25.60 -16.91
CA PHE A 13 -1.06 -25.26 -15.62
C PHE A 13 -0.69 -26.54 -14.86
N CYS A 14 0.62 -26.80 -14.72
CA CYS A 14 1.10 -27.95 -13.97
C CYS A 14 1.37 -27.54 -12.52
N ARG A 15 0.68 -28.17 -11.55
CA ARG A 15 0.90 -27.92 -10.12
C ARG A 15 2.19 -28.57 -9.65
N TYR A 16 2.30 -29.88 -9.79
CA TYR A 16 3.48 -30.66 -9.40
C TYR A 16 3.47 -32.01 -10.09
N VAL A 17 4.63 -32.67 -10.11
CA VAL A 17 4.78 -34.09 -10.48
C VAL A 17 5.17 -34.87 -9.25
N LYS A 18 4.61 -36.07 -9.08
CA LYS A 18 4.96 -36.99 -8.00
C LYS A 18 5.49 -38.29 -8.61
N VAL A 19 6.67 -38.71 -8.18
CA VAL A 19 7.32 -39.94 -8.67
C VAL A 19 7.48 -40.90 -7.50
N SER A 20 6.91 -42.10 -7.64
CA SER A 20 7.05 -43.18 -6.68
C SER A 20 7.97 -44.24 -7.26
N ILE A 21 8.98 -44.66 -6.49
CA ILE A 21 9.91 -45.71 -6.91
C ILE A 21 9.31 -47.07 -6.52
N PRO A 22 9.16 -48.04 -7.45
CA PRO A 22 8.66 -49.37 -7.13
C PRO A 22 9.49 -50.02 -6.01
N GLY A 23 8.81 -50.45 -4.93
CA GLY A 23 9.47 -51.09 -3.78
C GLY A 23 9.92 -50.12 -2.67
N GLU A 24 9.94 -48.82 -2.92
CA GLU A 24 10.15 -47.81 -1.87
C GLU A 24 8.83 -47.30 -1.31
N ARG A 25 8.82 -46.98 -0.01
CA ARG A 25 7.67 -46.32 0.63
C ARG A 25 7.67 -44.80 0.37
N SER A 26 8.80 -44.26 -0.06
CA SER A 26 9.05 -42.85 -0.37
C SER A 26 8.51 -42.47 -1.75
N SER A 27 8.03 -41.23 -1.85
CA SER A 27 7.65 -40.60 -3.11
C SER A 27 8.29 -39.22 -3.18
N TYR A 28 8.84 -38.87 -4.33
CA TYR A 28 9.49 -37.59 -4.57
C TYR A 28 8.51 -36.61 -5.21
N THR A 29 8.50 -35.38 -4.74
CA THR A 29 7.60 -34.34 -5.25
C THR A 29 8.41 -33.30 -5.99
N PHE A 30 7.95 -32.93 -7.17
CA PHE A 30 8.58 -31.94 -8.05
C PHE A 30 7.59 -30.78 -8.24
N PRO A 31 7.64 -29.75 -7.38
CA PRO A 31 6.81 -28.57 -7.52
C PRO A 31 7.02 -27.91 -8.88
N CYS A 32 5.94 -27.53 -9.56
CA CYS A 32 5.99 -26.82 -10.83
C CYS A 32 5.35 -25.45 -10.70
N TYR A 33 4.03 -25.41 -10.45
CA TYR A 33 3.19 -24.21 -10.31
C TYR A 33 3.37 -23.19 -11.45
N ARG A 34 3.44 -23.68 -12.69
CA ARG A 34 3.68 -22.86 -13.88
C ARG A 34 2.83 -23.31 -15.06
N TRP A 35 2.59 -22.37 -15.98
CA TRP A 35 1.91 -22.57 -17.25
C TRP A 35 2.86 -23.10 -18.32
N LEU A 36 2.47 -24.18 -18.99
CA LEU A 36 3.12 -24.72 -20.18
C LEU A 36 2.39 -24.19 -21.42
N VAL A 37 2.93 -23.11 -21.98
CA VAL A 37 2.32 -22.34 -23.09
C VAL A 37 3.08 -22.59 -24.40
N GLY A 38 2.36 -22.97 -25.46
CA GLY A 38 2.94 -23.24 -26.78
C GLY A 38 3.13 -24.72 -27.09
N ASP A 39 3.74 -24.98 -28.26
CA ASP A 39 4.10 -26.30 -28.76
C ASP A 39 5.56 -26.65 -28.44
N LYS A 40 5.84 -27.94 -28.20
CA LYS A 40 7.16 -28.49 -27.85
C LYS A 40 7.81 -27.81 -26.66
N VAL A 41 7.02 -27.52 -25.62
CA VAL A 41 7.51 -26.92 -24.38
C VAL A 41 8.18 -28.01 -23.54
N VAL A 42 9.46 -27.81 -23.22
CA VAL A 42 10.20 -28.67 -22.30
C VAL A 42 10.34 -27.93 -20.97
N VAL A 43 9.88 -28.56 -19.89
CA VAL A 43 10.05 -28.07 -18.53
C VAL A 43 10.83 -29.09 -17.72
N GLU A 44 12.00 -28.68 -17.24
CA GLU A 44 12.81 -29.44 -16.31
C GLU A 44 12.49 -29.01 -14.87
N LEU A 45 12.12 -29.97 -14.04
CA LEU A 45 11.77 -29.73 -12.63
C LEU A 45 12.82 -30.35 -11.71
N ARG A 46 13.15 -29.61 -10.64
CA ARG A 46 13.94 -30.13 -9.52
C ARG A 46 13.01 -30.72 -8.47
N GLU A 47 13.54 -31.66 -7.69
CA GLU A 47 12.84 -32.19 -6.51
C GLU A 47 12.58 -31.03 -5.51
N GLY A 48 11.50 -31.13 -4.74
CA GLY A 48 10.96 -30.04 -3.93
C GLY A 48 11.88 -29.51 -2.83
N THR A 49 12.88 -30.30 -2.39
CA THR A 49 13.84 -29.89 -1.38
C THR A 49 14.55 -28.60 -1.78
N ALA A 50 14.48 -27.59 -0.92
CA ALA A 50 15.15 -26.33 -1.17
C ALA A 50 16.67 -26.51 -1.07
N LYS A 51 17.37 -25.91 -2.02
CA LYS A 51 18.83 -26.00 -2.14
C LYS A 51 19.40 -24.63 -2.45
N LYS A 52 20.52 -24.27 -1.83
CA LYS A 52 21.42 -23.19 -2.25
C LYS A 52 22.35 -23.69 -3.35
N ILE A 53 23.10 -22.79 -3.97
CA ILE A 53 24.11 -23.18 -4.96
C ILE A 53 25.18 -24.11 -4.36
N SER A 54 25.54 -23.92 -3.08
CA SER A 54 26.49 -24.77 -2.35
C SER A 54 26.02 -26.22 -2.15
N ASP A 55 24.71 -26.47 -2.26
CA ASP A 55 24.10 -27.78 -1.99
C ASP A 55 24.01 -28.64 -3.26
N ASP A 56 24.25 -28.04 -4.43
CA ASP A 56 24.26 -28.72 -5.72
C ASP A 56 25.67 -29.25 -6.03
N THR A 57 25.81 -30.58 -5.97
CA THR A 57 27.10 -31.26 -6.22
C THR A 57 27.17 -31.92 -7.59
N LEU A 58 26.03 -32.17 -8.21
CA LEU A 58 25.95 -32.83 -9.52
C LEU A 58 26.04 -31.80 -10.65
N PRO A 59 26.85 -32.03 -11.71
CA PRO A 59 26.97 -31.10 -12.84
C PRO A 59 25.63 -30.78 -13.53
N LEU A 60 24.72 -31.75 -13.59
CA LEU A 60 23.37 -31.56 -14.16
C LEU A 60 22.53 -30.58 -13.34
N GLU A 61 22.62 -30.64 -12.01
CA GLU A 61 21.90 -29.76 -11.11
C GLU A 61 22.38 -28.30 -11.27
N ILE A 62 23.70 -28.10 -11.31
CA ILE A 62 24.32 -26.79 -11.53
C ILE A 62 23.96 -26.24 -12.92
N SER A 63 23.98 -27.08 -13.96
CA SER A 63 23.64 -26.69 -15.32
C SER A 63 22.16 -26.29 -15.47
N HIS A 64 21.25 -27.06 -14.88
CA HIS A 64 19.81 -26.75 -14.85
C HIS A 64 19.58 -25.37 -14.23
N ARG A 65 20.18 -25.14 -13.06
CA ARG A 65 20.04 -23.92 -12.28
C ARG A 65 20.54 -22.67 -13.02
N LYS A 66 21.72 -22.78 -13.65
CA LYS A 66 22.28 -21.71 -14.49
C LYS A 66 21.41 -21.42 -15.71
N THR A 67 20.88 -22.47 -16.36
CA THR A 67 20.02 -22.32 -17.54
C THR A 67 18.71 -21.63 -17.16
N GLU A 68 18.08 -22.05 -16.05
CA GLU A 68 16.87 -21.41 -15.51
C GLU A 68 17.09 -19.90 -15.29
N LEU A 69 18.15 -19.52 -14.59
CA LEU A 69 18.44 -18.10 -14.32
C LEU A 69 18.69 -17.31 -15.61
N GLN A 70 19.43 -17.87 -16.57
CA GLN A 70 19.66 -17.22 -17.86
C GLN A 70 18.37 -17.01 -18.65
N GLU A 71 17.43 -17.95 -18.61
CA GLU A 71 16.12 -17.80 -19.24
C GLU A 71 15.28 -16.76 -18.51
N ARG A 72 15.23 -16.81 -17.18
CA ARG A 72 14.47 -15.83 -16.38
C ARG A 72 14.99 -14.42 -16.54
N GLN A 73 16.31 -14.20 -16.62
CA GLN A 73 16.89 -12.88 -16.88
C GLN A 73 16.56 -12.32 -18.27
N LYS A 74 16.25 -13.18 -19.26
CA LYS A 74 15.74 -12.77 -20.58
C LYS A 74 14.26 -12.42 -20.55
N ILE A 75 13.47 -13.14 -19.75
CA ILE A 75 12.01 -12.96 -19.62
C ILE A 75 11.69 -11.74 -18.76
N TYR A 76 12.29 -11.65 -17.58
CA TYR A 76 12.04 -10.60 -16.60
C TYR A 76 13.15 -9.56 -16.72
N ARG A 77 12.88 -8.45 -17.41
CA ARG A 77 13.85 -7.37 -17.60
C ARG A 77 13.39 -6.11 -16.89
N TRP A 78 14.35 -5.26 -16.55
CA TRP A 78 14.08 -3.96 -15.96
C TRP A 78 13.71 -2.93 -17.02
N LEU A 79 12.75 -2.08 -16.68
CA LEU A 79 12.35 -0.90 -17.44
C LEU A 79 12.28 0.30 -16.48
N ALA A 80 12.85 1.43 -16.89
CA ALA A 80 12.59 2.70 -16.23
C ALA A 80 11.30 3.29 -16.79
N TRP A 81 10.18 3.17 -16.06
CA TRP A 81 8.90 3.75 -16.49
C TRP A 81 8.99 5.28 -16.59
N ALA A 82 9.69 5.90 -15.63
CA ALA A 82 10.06 7.30 -15.63
C ALA A 82 11.35 7.49 -14.80
N PRO A 83 12.12 8.59 -14.97
CA PRO A 83 13.29 8.85 -14.15
C PRO A 83 12.88 9.21 -12.70
N GLY A 84 13.78 8.96 -11.73
CA GLY A 84 13.58 9.38 -10.34
C GLY A 84 12.47 8.64 -9.59
N ILE A 85 12.14 7.42 -10.00
CA ILE A 85 11.26 6.46 -9.34
C ILE A 85 11.85 5.05 -9.51
N PRO A 86 11.41 4.03 -8.75
CA PRO A 86 11.94 2.67 -8.90
C PRO A 86 11.73 2.12 -10.31
N LYS A 87 12.68 1.31 -10.81
CA LYS A 87 12.46 0.54 -12.03
C LYS A 87 11.38 -0.51 -11.83
N CYS A 88 10.78 -0.94 -12.93
CA CYS A 88 9.71 -1.93 -12.95
C CYS A 88 9.99 -3.03 -13.97
N ILE A 89 9.03 -3.96 -14.12
CA ILE A 89 9.07 -4.95 -15.19
C ILE A 89 9.00 -4.27 -16.57
N ASP A 90 9.78 -4.77 -17.53
CA ASP A 90 9.75 -4.41 -18.95
C ASP A 90 8.53 -5.02 -19.64
N ALA A 91 7.37 -4.43 -19.34
CA ALA A 91 6.09 -4.75 -19.94
C ALA A 91 5.30 -3.44 -20.15
N LYS A 92 4.73 -3.24 -21.34
CA LYS A 92 3.91 -2.05 -21.62
C LYS A 92 2.48 -2.22 -21.10
N SER A 93 2.01 -3.46 -21.04
CA SER A 93 0.72 -3.87 -20.51
C SER A 93 0.80 -5.27 -19.90
N GLU A 94 -0.27 -5.70 -19.23
CA GLU A 94 -0.41 -7.07 -18.74
C GLU A 94 -0.21 -8.13 -19.85
N ALA A 95 -0.52 -7.78 -21.11
CA ALA A 95 -0.43 -8.69 -22.24
C ALA A 95 1.02 -9.02 -22.62
N ASP A 96 2.00 -8.25 -22.16
CA ASP A 96 3.42 -8.49 -22.40
C ASP A 96 4.06 -9.37 -21.31
N LEU A 97 3.40 -9.55 -20.16
CA LEU A 97 3.90 -10.38 -19.07
C LEU A 97 3.92 -11.86 -19.46
N PRO A 98 4.84 -12.71 -18.94
CA PRO A 98 4.72 -14.14 -19.10
C PRO A 98 3.44 -14.65 -18.42
N GLN A 99 2.85 -15.73 -18.95
CA GLN A 99 1.57 -16.27 -18.45
C GLN A 99 1.63 -16.60 -16.94
N ASP A 100 2.79 -17.00 -16.42
CA ASP A 100 3.03 -17.27 -14.98
C ASP A 100 2.84 -16.03 -14.08
N ALA A 101 2.98 -14.82 -14.62
CA ALA A 101 2.84 -13.57 -13.88
C ALA A 101 1.46 -12.91 -14.03
N ARG A 102 0.61 -13.43 -14.94
CA ARG A 102 -0.72 -12.87 -15.23
C ARG A 102 -1.78 -13.39 -14.28
N PHE A 103 -2.87 -12.65 -14.14
CA PHE A 103 -4.06 -13.16 -13.45
C PHE A 103 -4.62 -14.41 -14.12
N ASP A 104 -5.04 -15.37 -13.30
CA ASP A 104 -5.91 -16.45 -13.76
C ASP A 104 -7.21 -15.89 -14.36
N ASN A 105 -7.82 -16.65 -15.27
CA ASN A 105 -8.99 -16.18 -16.03
C ASN A 105 -10.15 -15.76 -15.14
N GLU A 106 -10.41 -16.47 -14.04
CA GLU A 106 -11.49 -16.15 -13.10
C GLU A 106 -11.23 -14.80 -12.42
N LYS A 107 -10.03 -14.59 -11.87
CA LYS A 107 -9.63 -13.30 -11.27
C LYS A 107 -9.69 -12.17 -12.29
N ARG A 108 -9.18 -12.38 -13.51
CA ARG A 108 -9.23 -11.37 -14.58
C ARG A 108 -10.67 -11.00 -14.94
N SER A 109 -11.55 -11.98 -15.06
CA SER A 109 -12.96 -11.76 -15.37
C SER A 109 -13.67 -10.98 -14.26
N ASP A 110 -13.43 -11.34 -13.00
CA ASP A 110 -14.00 -10.65 -11.84
C ASP A 110 -13.45 -9.21 -11.72
N PHE A 111 -12.15 -9.02 -11.90
CA PHE A 111 -11.50 -7.71 -11.85
C PHE A 111 -12.10 -6.76 -12.91
N VAL A 112 -12.14 -7.17 -14.18
CA VAL A 112 -12.68 -6.35 -15.26
C VAL A 112 -14.20 -6.15 -15.10
N GLY A 113 -14.93 -7.21 -14.76
CA GLY A 113 -16.38 -7.18 -14.61
C GLY A 113 -16.84 -6.29 -13.46
N SER A 114 -16.18 -6.36 -12.30
CA SER A 114 -16.53 -5.56 -11.12
C SER A 114 -16.28 -4.06 -11.34
N LEU A 115 -15.19 -3.68 -12.01
CA LEU A 115 -14.93 -2.28 -12.37
C LEU A 115 -15.99 -1.75 -13.35
N GLN A 116 -16.32 -2.52 -14.39
CA GLN A 116 -17.37 -2.16 -15.34
C GLN A 116 -18.73 -2.02 -14.65
N TYR A 117 -19.06 -2.94 -13.74
CA TYR A 117 -20.27 -2.88 -12.93
C TYR A 117 -20.34 -1.60 -12.09
N ALA A 118 -19.27 -1.28 -11.34
CA ALA A 118 -19.22 -0.09 -10.50
C ALA A 118 -19.38 1.19 -11.33
N LEU A 119 -18.65 1.31 -12.44
CA LEU A 119 -18.74 2.47 -13.33
C LEU A 119 -20.12 2.59 -14.00
N LEU A 120 -20.74 1.48 -14.43
CA LEU A 120 -22.07 1.48 -15.03
C LEU A 120 -23.14 1.88 -14.02
N GLU A 121 -23.12 1.27 -12.83
CA GLU A 121 -24.06 1.56 -11.74
C GLU A 121 -24.03 3.04 -11.39
N LEU A 122 -22.83 3.61 -11.31
CA LEU A 122 -22.63 5.03 -11.01
C LEU A 122 -22.94 5.96 -12.19
N SER A 123 -22.77 5.50 -13.42
CA SER A 123 -23.19 6.26 -14.61
C SER A 123 -24.71 6.36 -14.73
N LEU A 124 -25.43 5.27 -14.44
CA LEU A 124 -26.90 5.27 -14.35
C LEU A 124 -27.39 6.20 -13.25
N LYS A 125 -26.72 6.18 -12.09
CA LYS A 125 -26.99 7.15 -11.01
C LYS A 125 -26.74 8.58 -11.42
N LYS A 126 -25.60 8.87 -12.04
CA LYS A 126 -25.27 10.20 -12.55
C LYS A 126 -26.37 10.70 -13.50
N LEU A 127 -26.88 9.83 -14.37
CA LEU A 127 -27.99 10.16 -15.26
C LEU A 127 -29.24 10.52 -14.45
N ALA A 128 -29.64 9.68 -13.49
CA ALA A 128 -30.80 9.94 -12.61
C ALA A 128 -30.66 11.23 -11.77
N ILE A 129 -29.48 11.49 -11.21
CA ILE A 129 -29.18 12.68 -10.39
C ILE A 129 -29.11 13.94 -11.26
N LYS A 130 -28.55 13.86 -12.48
CA LYS A 130 -28.51 14.99 -13.43
C LYS A 130 -29.89 15.51 -13.81
N PHE A 131 -30.92 14.68 -13.79
CA PHE A 131 -32.30 15.12 -13.98
C PHE A 131 -32.88 15.88 -12.75
N GLY A 132 -32.11 16.05 -11.67
CA GLY A 132 -32.58 16.55 -10.37
C GLY A 132 -31.79 17.70 -9.69
N LYS A 133 -30.92 18.45 -10.41
CA LYS A 133 -30.02 19.57 -9.96
C LYS A 133 -28.59 19.16 -9.50
N SER A 134 -27.69 20.14 -9.52
CA SER A 134 -26.31 20.11 -8.96
C SER A 134 -26.31 19.81 -7.46
N TRP A 135 -25.13 19.47 -6.92
CA TRP A 135 -24.84 19.53 -5.49
C TRP A 135 -25.17 20.93 -4.95
N ASN A 136 -26.21 21.06 -4.13
CA ASN A 136 -26.58 22.34 -3.51
C ASN A 136 -26.27 22.34 -2.00
N ASP A 137 -26.09 21.17 -1.41
CA ASP A 137 -25.63 21.02 -0.03
C ASP A 137 -24.81 19.73 0.17
N LEU A 138 -24.30 19.55 1.38
CA LEU A 138 -23.52 18.37 1.77
C LEU A 138 -24.37 17.08 1.83
N ASP A 139 -25.68 17.19 2.08
CA ASP A 139 -26.57 16.04 2.20
C ASP A 139 -26.88 15.39 0.85
N ASP A 140 -26.73 16.14 -0.24
CA ASP A 140 -26.74 15.58 -1.58
C ASP A 140 -25.70 14.43 -1.73
N PHE A 141 -24.68 14.32 -0.85
CA PHE A 141 -23.60 13.31 -1.00
C PHE A 141 -24.09 11.93 -0.62
N LYS A 142 -25.19 11.89 0.12
CA LYS A 142 -25.92 10.66 0.44
C LYS A 142 -26.54 10.04 -0.81
N ARG A 143 -26.81 10.83 -1.86
CA ARG A 143 -27.48 10.33 -3.08
C ARG A 143 -26.60 9.40 -3.92
N ILE A 144 -25.29 9.36 -3.73
CA ILE A 144 -24.43 8.38 -4.41
C ILE A 144 -24.33 7.05 -3.63
N PHE A 145 -24.57 7.07 -2.31
CA PHE A 145 -24.62 5.90 -1.41
C PHE A 145 -25.92 5.09 -1.57
N TRP A 146 -26.06 4.31 -2.64
CA TRP A 146 -27.21 3.41 -2.81
C TRP A 146 -26.88 1.97 -2.39
N LYS A 147 -26.27 1.19 -3.28
CA LYS A 147 -26.01 -0.24 -3.08
C LYS A 147 -24.62 -0.55 -2.52
N LEU A 148 -23.61 0.28 -2.86
CA LEU A 148 -22.28 0.16 -2.28
C LEU A 148 -22.34 0.77 -0.87
N ARG A 149 -22.26 -0.08 0.16
CA ARG A 149 -22.35 0.32 1.55
C ARG A 149 -21.26 -0.36 2.36
N SER A 150 -20.78 0.35 3.36
CA SER A 150 -19.91 -0.16 4.40
C SER A 150 -20.35 0.47 5.72
N PRO A 151 -20.41 -0.29 6.82
CA PRO A 151 -20.69 0.27 8.14
C PRO A 151 -19.73 1.41 8.50
N ILE A 152 -18.45 1.31 8.16
CA ILE A 152 -17.45 2.36 8.44
C ILE A 152 -17.67 3.57 7.52
N ALA A 153 -18.10 3.36 6.28
CA ALA A 153 -18.43 4.48 5.39
C ALA A 153 -19.69 5.24 5.86
N GLU A 154 -20.70 4.53 6.38
CA GLU A 154 -21.88 5.14 7.00
C GLU A 154 -21.50 5.88 8.30
N TYR A 155 -20.63 5.28 9.13
CA TYR A 155 -20.08 5.92 10.32
C TYR A 155 -19.30 7.19 9.97
N THR A 156 -18.43 7.12 8.95
CA THR A 156 -17.67 8.28 8.44
C THR A 156 -18.62 9.39 7.99
N MET A 157 -19.67 9.06 7.24
CA MET A 157 -20.69 10.04 6.82
C MET A 157 -21.40 10.70 8.00
N MET A 158 -21.57 10.02 9.13
CA MET A 158 -22.18 10.58 10.34
C MET A 158 -21.22 11.49 11.12
N HIS A 159 -19.95 11.09 11.25
CA HIS A 159 -19.00 11.71 12.18
C HIS A 159 -17.92 12.59 11.54
N TRP A 160 -17.80 12.66 10.20
CA TRP A 160 -16.72 13.40 9.51
C TRP A 160 -16.56 14.88 9.87
N LYS A 161 -17.60 15.52 10.40
CA LYS A 161 -17.54 16.92 10.86
C LYS A 161 -16.91 17.07 12.25
N GLU A 162 -16.82 16.00 13.01
CA GLU A 162 -16.38 16.00 14.41
C GLU A 162 -14.86 16.05 14.53
N GLU A 163 -14.34 16.80 15.51
CA GLU A 163 -12.89 17.03 15.66
C GLU A 163 -12.13 15.76 16.04
N TRP A 164 -12.68 14.98 16.98
CA TRP A 164 -12.06 13.74 17.43
C TRP A 164 -11.97 12.73 16.27
N PHE A 165 -12.99 12.66 15.42
CA PHE A 165 -13.02 11.72 14.30
C PHE A 165 -12.09 12.16 13.17
N PHE A 166 -11.95 13.47 12.93
CA PHE A 166 -10.91 13.99 12.04
C PHE A 166 -9.51 13.60 12.51
N GLY A 167 -9.20 13.74 13.80
CA GLY A 167 -7.92 13.34 14.36
C GLY A 167 -7.71 11.82 14.37
N TYR A 168 -8.74 11.06 14.73
CA TYR A 168 -8.72 9.58 14.74
C TYR A 168 -8.28 8.98 13.41
N GLN A 169 -8.67 9.58 12.29
CA GLN A 169 -8.31 9.09 10.96
C GLN A 169 -6.80 9.17 10.65
N PHE A 170 -6.03 10.02 11.34
CA PHE A 170 -4.55 9.99 11.22
C PHE A 170 -3.91 8.81 11.96
N LEU A 171 -4.66 8.14 12.84
CA LEU A 171 -4.22 6.98 13.60
C LEU A 171 -4.73 5.68 12.99
N ASN A 172 -5.99 5.67 12.54
CA ASN A 172 -6.70 4.44 12.22
C ASN A 172 -7.52 4.54 10.91
N GLY A 173 -7.33 5.62 10.14
CA GLY A 173 -7.95 5.82 8.84
C GLY A 173 -7.21 5.12 7.70
N SER A 174 -7.41 5.58 6.47
CA SER A 174 -6.75 5.02 5.26
C SER A 174 -5.27 5.36 5.13
N ASN A 175 -4.80 6.44 5.75
CA ASN A 175 -3.40 6.88 5.69
C ASN A 175 -2.79 7.11 7.08
N PRO A 176 -2.69 6.08 7.93
CA PRO A 176 -2.30 6.23 9.33
C PRO A 176 -0.77 6.39 9.52
N ARG A 177 -0.07 7.11 8.64
CA ARG A 177 1.40 7.26 8.68
C ARG A 177 1.91 8.70 8.74
N MET A 178 1.10 9.69 8.41
CA MET A 178 1.60 11.06 8.25
C MET A 178 1.83 11.82 9.56
N ILE A 179 1.21 11.37 10.65
CA ILE A 179 1.33 12.05 11.93
C ILE A 179 2.72 11.89 12.54
N THR A 180 3.28 13.02 13.00
CA THR A 180 4.56 13.10 13.70
C THR A 180 4.43 13.89 14.99
N ARG A 181 5.26 13.61 15.99
CA ARG A 181 5.28 14.37 17.23
C ARG A 181 5.94 15.74 17.02
N CYS A 182 5.24 16.80 17.34
CA CYS A 182 5.72 18.17 17.22
C CYS A 182 6.57 18.51 18.46
N LYS A 183 7.88 18.69 18.28
CA LYS A 183 8.79 19.11 19.36
C LYS A 183 8.83 20.64 19.51
N GLU A 184 8.69 21.34 18.39
CA GLU A 184 8.68 22.78 18.27
C GLU A 184 7.73 23.15 17.13
N ILE A 185 7.03 24.28 17.25
CA ILE A 185 6.16 24.77 16.18
C ILE A 185 7.03 25.23 15.00
N PRO A 186 6.81 24.72 13.77
CA PRO A 186 7.58 25.15 12.60
C PRO A 186 7.51 26.66 12.39
N SER A 187 8.62 27.27 11.97
CA SER A 187 8.70 28.73 11.77
C SER A 187 7.76 29.23 10.67
N ASN A 188 7.41 28.37 9.72
CA ASN A 188 6.46 28.65 8.65
C ASN A 188 5.00 28.40 9.05
N PHE A 189 4.73 28.03 10.31
CA PHE A 189 3.39 27.85 10.85
C PHE A 189 3.25 28.62 12.17
N PRO A 190 3.06 29.96 12.13
CA PRO A 190 3.18 30.86 13.29
C PRO A 190 1.98 30.79 14.26
N VAL A 191 1.64 29.58 14.73
CA VAL A 191 0.62 29.33 15.76
C VAL A 191 1.12 29.81 17.11
N THR A 192 0.32 30.64 17.78
CA THR A 192 0.63 31.11 19.15
C THR A 192 -0.16 30.32 20.19
N GLY A 193 0.27 30.40 21.46
CA GLY A 193 -0.47 29.78 22.57
C GLY A 193 -1.89 30.33 22.70
N ASP A 194 -2.05 31.65 22.53
CA ASP A 194 -3.35 32.33 22.64
C ASP A 194 -4.34 31.85 21.57
N MET A 195 -3.87 31.59 20.35
CA MET A 195 -4.72 31.11 19.25
C MET A 195 -5.39 29.78 19.56
N VAL A 196 -4.67 28.86 20.22
CA VAL A 196 -5.14 27.48 20.44
C VAL A 196 -5.63 27.22 21.87
N GLN A 197 -5.53 28.21 22.76
CA GLN A 197 -5.83 28.04 24.18
C GLN A 197 -7.25 27.52 24.44
N SER A 198 -8.23 27.89 23.60
CA SER A 198 -9.61 27.41 23.69
C SER A 198 -9.77 25.91 23.40
N SER A 199 -8.82 25.32 22.67
CA SER A 199 -8.81 23.89 22.34
C SER A 199 -8.02 23.06 23.35
N LEU A 200 -7.20 23.71 24.18
CA LEU A 200 -6.42 23.07 25.25
C LEU A 200 -7.23 22.97 26.54
N ILE A 201 -6.75 22.15 27.47
CA ILE A 201 -7.30 22.13 28.83
C ILE A 201 -6.99 23.49 29.50
N PRO A 202 -7.92 24.09 30.25
CA PRO A 202 -7.71 25.41 30.87
C PRO A 202 -6.47 25.53 31.78
N THR A 203 -5.97 24.41 32.30
CA THR A 203 -4.84 24.34 33.24
C THR A 203 -3.48 24.18 32.56
N THR A 204 -3.43 24.19 31.23
CA THR A 204 -2.18 24.02 30.46
C THR A 204 -2.03 25.10 29.38
N THR A 205 -0.85 25.12 28.76
CA THR A 205 -0.47 26.02 27.67
C THR A 205 0.16 25.22 26.55
N LEU A 206 0.17 25.76 25.33
CA LEU A 206 0.81 25.13 24.16
C LEU A 206 2.28 24.75 24.46
N LYS A 207 3.02 25.62 25.13
CA LYS A 207 4.42 25.38 25.53
C LYS A 207 4.57 24.20 26.49
N GLN A 208 3.63 24.04 27.42
CA GLN A 208 3.65 22.91 28.35
C GLN A 208 3.29 21.60 27.63
N GLU A 209 2.31 21.61 26.73
CA GLU A 209 1.90 20.42 25.98
C GLU A 209 2.96 19.97 24.97
N LEU A 210 3.68 20.89 24.32
CA LEU A 210 4.86 20.58 23.50
C LEU A 210 5.94 19.85 24.33
N LYS A 211 6.22 20.34 25.54
CA LYS A 211 7.21 19.71 26.45
C LYS A 211 6.76 18.33 26.93
N LYS A 212 5.47 18.14 27.19
CA LYS A 212 4.90 16.83 27.54
C LYS A 212 4.90 15.85 26.36
N GLY A 213 4.94 16.38 25.14
CA GLY A 213 4.92 15.59 23.90
C GLY A 213 3.50 15.25 23.41
N ASN A 214 2.51 16.06 23.80
CA ASN A 214 1.10 15.84 23.48
C ASN A 214 0.64 16.61 22.21
N ILE A 215 1.55 17.34 21.56
CA ILE A 215 1.29 18.08 20.33
C ILE A 215 1.90 17.33 19.15
N PHE A 216 1.11 17.20 18.09
CA PHE A 216 1.45 16.47 16.88
C PHE A 216 1.25 17.35 15.65
N LEU A 217 1.95 17.01 14.57
CA LEU A 217 1.91 17.72 13.31
C LEU A 217 1.70 16.71 12.18
N VAL A 218 0.79 17.06 11.28
CA VAL A 218 0.70 16.47 9.95
C VAL A 218 1.08 17.56 8.96
N ASP A 219 2.22 17.39 8.30
CA ASP A 219 2.77 18.35 7.34
C ASP A 219 2.78 17.75 5.94
N HIS A 220 2.04 18.39 5.03
CA HIS A 220 1.92 17.98 3.64
C HIS A 220 2.89 18.72 2.72
N VAL A 221 3.99 19.29 3.24
CA VAL A 221 5.03 20.02 2.47
C VAL A 221 5.46 19.34 1.17
N ILE A 222 5.36 18.01 1.08
CA ILE A 222 5.65 17.26 -0.14
C ILE A 222 4.76 17.65 -1.34
N LEU A 223 3.58 18.23 -1.09
CA LEU A 223 2.63 18.74 -2.08
C LEU A 223 2.93 20.18 -2.52
N ASP A 224 3.85 20.89 -1.85
CA ASP A 224 4.10 22.31 -2.11
C ASP A 224 4.57 22.56 -3.56
N GLY A 225 3.84 23.39 -4.29
CA GLY A 225 4.14 23.67 -5.69
C GLY A 225 4.00 22.48 -6.65
N ILE A 226 3.30 21.40 -6.28
CA ILE A 226 2.93 20.36 -7.23
C ILE A 226 1.97 20.93 -8.27
N PRO A 227 2.22 20.76 -9.58
CA PRO A 227 1.30 21.19 -10.61
C PRO A 227 -0.06 20.51 -10.46
N ALA A 228 -1.12 21.31 -10.34
CA ALA A 228 -2.47 20.80 -10.29
C ALA A 228 -2.97 20.42 -11.69
N ASN A 229 -3.82 19.40 -11.73
CA ASN A 229 -4.40 18.88 -12.95
C ASN A 229 -5.39 19.87 -13.59
N VAL A 230 -5.59 19.73 -14.90
CA VAL A 230 -6.68 20.38 -15.65
C VAL A 230 -7.63 19.29 -16.11
N ILE A 231 -8.89 19.37 -15.65
CA ILE A 231 -9.92 18.37 -15.91
C ILE A 231 -11.07 19.05 -16.65
N ARG A 232 -11.32 18.64 -17.90
CA ARG A 232 -12.35 19.24 -18.78
C ARG A 232 -12.23 20.77 -18.83
N ASP A 233 -11.03 21.25 -19.14
CA ASP A 233 -10.67 22.67 -19.23
C ASP A 233 -10.84 23.50 -17.95
N ARG A 234 -11.05 22.83 -16.81
CA ARG A 234 -11.11 23.46 -15.50
C ARG A 234 -9.86 23.11 -14.70
N THR A 235 -9.13 24.15 -14.28
CA THR A 235 -8.01 24.01 -13.34
C THR A 235 -8.52 23.44 -12.02
N GLN A 236 -7.88 22.37 -11.56
CA GLN A 236 -8.04 21.87 -10.21
C GLN A 236 -7.00 22.53 -9.31
N HIS A 237 -7.12 22.31 -8.01
CA HIS A 237 -6.25 22.92 -7.01
C HIS A 237 -5.74 21.86 -6.03
N ILE A 238 -4.54 22.12 -5.51
CA ILE A 238 -3.83 21.35 -4.49
C ILE A 238 -3.39 22.36 -3.45
N ALA A 239 -3.55 22.01 -2.18
CA ALA A 239 -3.01 22.75 -1.05
C ALA A 239 -1.86 21.93 -0.43
N SER A 240 -0.98 22.58 0.32
CA SER A 240 0.10 21.93 1.07
C SER A 240 -0.02 22.22 2.58
N PRO A 241 -1.05 21.68 3.25
CA PRO A 241 -1.41 22.13 4.58
C PRO A 241 -0.49 21.63 5.70
N LEU A 242 -0.34 22.48 6.73
CA LEU A 242 0.14 22.12 8.06
C LEU A 242 -1.04 22.00 9.01
N CYS A 243 -1.19 20.85 9.68
CA CYS A 243 -2.27 20.60 10.64
C CYS A 243 -1.67 20.27 12.02
N LEU A 244 -1.90 21.15 13.00
CA LEU A 244 -1.50 20.95 14.38
C LEU A 244 -2.58 20.19 15.13
N LEU A 245 -2.20 19.13 15.84
CA LEU A 245 -3.11 18.30 16.63
C LEU A 245 -2.68 18.23 18.09
N TYR A 246 -3.64 18.01 18.96
CA TYR A 246 -3.46 17.84 20.40
C TYR A 246 -4.05 16.50 20.85
N GLU A 247 -3.26 15.68 21.53
CA GLU A 247 -3.74 14.50 22.26
C GLU A 247 -4.46 14.97 23.53
N HIS A 248 -5.73 15.33 23.36
CA HIS A 248 -6.59 15.78 24.44
C HIS A 248 -6.98 14.58 25.33
N PRO A 249 -6.86 14.67 26.67
CA PRO A 249 -7.05 13.51 27.54
C PRO A 249 -8.47 12.94 27.53
N GLU A 250 -9.47 13.77 27.21
CA GLU A 250 -10.88 13.36 27.16
C GLU A 250 -11.44 13.19 25.74
N LYS A 251 -10.82 13.80 24.73
CA LYS A 251 -11.38 13.89 23.36
C LYS A 251 -10.55 13.10 22.35
N GLY A 252 -9.51 12.40 22.81
CA GLY A 252 -8.52 11.80 21.94
C GLY A 252 -7.72 12.85 21.17
N LEU A 253 -7.21 12.46 20.01
CA LEU A 253 -6.47 13.35 19.13
C LEU A 253 -7.43 14.30 18.40
N ILE A 254 -7.25 15.62 18.57
CA ILE A 254 -8.08 16.64 17.91
C ILE A 254 -7.22 17.67 17.16
N PRO A 255 -7.66 18.18 16.00
CA PRO A 255 -7.03 19.31 15.34
C PRO A 255 -7.25 20.61 16.12
N ILE A 256 -6.22 21.45 16.19
CA ILE A 256 -6.28 22.73 16.92
C ILE A 256 -5.88 23.93 16.06
N ALA A 257 -5.17 23.73 14.96
CA ALA A 257 -4.87 24.78 13.98
C ALA A 257 -4.56 24.16 12.60
N ILE A 258 -4.97 24.84 11.53
CA ILE A 258 -4.68 24.45 10.14
C ILE A 258 -4.21 25.67 9.36
N GLN A 259 -3.06 25.57 8.67
CA GLN A 259 -2.64 26.52 7.65
C GLN A 259 -2.62 25.79 6.30
N LEU A 260 -3.28 26.33 5.28
CA LEU A 260 -3.50 25.59 4.02
C LEU A 260 -2.31 25.62 3.06
N GLU A 261 -1.40 26.57 3.22
CA GLU A 261 -0.17 26.67 2.42
C GLU A 261 1.07 26.74 3.30
N GLN A 262 2.22 26.40 2.74
CA GLN A 262 3.48 26.35 3.49
C GLN A 262 4.04 27.72 3.86
N LYS A 263 3.75 28.76 3.07
CA LYS A 263 4.23 30.11 3.32
C LYS A 263 3.17 30.90 4.12
N PRO A 264 3.50 31.37 5.35
CA PRO A 264 2.59 32.22 6.10
C PRO A 264 2.51 33.59 5.41
N ASP A 265 1.28 34.05 5.17
CA ASP A 265 0.99 35.33 4.53
C ASP A 265 -0.40 35.84 4.97
N LYS A 266 -0.75 37.08 4.63
CA LYS A 266 -2.09 37.63 4.90
C LYS A 266 -3.19 36.83 4.20
N ASP A 267 -2.88 36.32 3.02
CA ASP A 267 -3.79 35.50 2.20
C ASP A 267 -3.73 34.00 2.57
N THR A 268 -2.88 33.61 3.53
CA THR A 268 -2.78 32.25 4.05
C THR A 268 -3.15 32.23 5.54
N PRO A 269 -4.42 32.44 5.90
CA PRO A 269 -4.83 32.48 7.29
C PRO A 269 -4.63 31.13 7.99
N ILE A 270 -4.35 31.17 9.28
CA ILE A 270 -4.40 30.00 10.16
C ILE A 270 -5.84 29.81 10.62
N PHE A 271 -6.48 28.74 10.18
CA PHE A 271 -7.82 28.33 10.59
C PHE A 271 -7.78 27.66 11.97
N LEU A 272 -8.78 27.95 12.80
CA LEU A 272 -8.94 27.48 14.17
C LEU A 272 -10.35 26.90 14.37
N PRO A 273 -10.55 25.96 15.30
CA PRO A 273 -11.89 25.47 15.65
C PRO A 273 -12.87 26.55 16.12
N SER A 274 -12.38 27.73 16.52
CA SER A 274 -13.16 28.89 16.97
C SER A 274 -13.60 29.83 15.83
N ASP A 275 -13.11 29.61 14.61
CA ASP A 275 -13.50 30.39 13.42
C ASP A 275 -14.95 30.07 12.98
N PRO A 276 -15.52 30.82 12.01
CA PRO A 276 -16.82 30.50 11.45
C PRO A 276 -16.94 29.01 11.06
N PRO A 277 -18.03 28.31 11.42
CA PRO A 277 -18.10 26.85 11.30
C PRO A 277 -17.81 26.29 9.91
N LEU A 278 -18.22 27.00 8.85
CA LEU A 278 -17.97 26.59 7.46
C LEU A 278 -16.52 26.81 7.03
N ALA A 279 -15.86 27.85 7.53
CA ALA A 279 -14.44 28.10 7.27
C ALA A 279 -13.57 27.00 7.87
N TRP A 280 -13.82 26.66 9.14
CA TRP A 280 -13.13 25.56 9.80
C TRP A 280 -13.40 24.21 9.12
N LEU A 281 -14.65 23.95 8.73
CA LEU A 281 -15.01 22.74 8.01
C LEU A 281 -14.30 22.62 6.65
N LEU A 282 -14.24 23.70 5.88
CA LEU A 282 -13.54 23.73 4.58
C LEU A 282 -12.02 23.54 4.76
N ALA A 283 -11.41 24.14 5.79
CA ALA A 283 -10.01 23.92 6.10
C ALA A 283 -9.71 22.44 6.38
N LYS A 284 -10.57 21.75 7.15
CA LYS A 284 -10.47 20.30 7.35
C LYS A 284 -10.62 19.52 6.04
N MET A 285 -11.56 19.87 5.17
CA MET A 285 -11.70 19.22 3.85
C MET A 285 -10.44 19.35 3.00
N TRP A 286 -9.74 20.49 3.05
CA TRP A 286 -8.47 20.67 2.36
C TRP A 286 -7.34 19.80 2.93
N VAL A 287 -7.28 19.62 4.25
CA VAL A 287 -6.35 18.65 4.85
C VAL A 287 -6.69 17.23 4.40
N ARG A 288 -7.97 16.86 4.38
CA ARG A 288 -8.41 15.55 3.89
C ARG A 288 -8.16 15.36 2.39
N HIS A 289 -8.23 16.43 1.60
CA HIS A 289 -7.86 16.43 0.19
C HIS A 289 -6.37 16.11 0.01
N ALA A 290 -5.51 16.81 0.76
CA ALA A 290 -4.06 16.59 0.77
C ALA A 290 -3.73 15.16 1.20
N GLU A 291 -4.40 14.66 2.24
CA GLU A 291 -4.31 13.26 2.67
C GLU A 291 -4.65 12.30 1.55
N PHE A 292 -5.72 12.51 0.76
CA PHE A 292 -6.03 11.65 -0.38
C PHE A 292 -4.88 11.59 -1.39
N GLN A 293 -4.26 12.73 -1.70
CA GLN A 293 -3.17 12.79 -2.69
C GLN A 293 -1.95 11.99 -2.22
N VAL A 294 -1.53 12.20 -0.97
CA VAL A 294 -0.40 11.51 -0.35
C VAL A 294 -0.72 10.02 -0.15
N PHE A 295 -1.91 9.73 0.36
CA PHE A 295 -2.40 8.38 0.59
C PHE A 295 -2.29 7.51 -0.67
N GLN A 296 -2.97 7.91 -1.73
CA GLN A 296 -3.12 7.08 -2.93
C GLN A 296 -1.79 6.90 -3.67
N LEU A 297 -1.03 7.98 -3.81
CA LEU A 297 0.16 7.95 -4.66
C LEU A 297 1.41 7.51 -3.91
N LEU A 298 1.57 7.96 -2.67
CA LEU A 298 2.82 7.76 -1.92
C LEU A 298 2.67 6.58 -0.96
N SER A 299 1.67 6.64 -0.09
CA SER A 299 1.52 5.63 0.95
C SER A 299 1.11 4.26 0.41
N HIS A 300 0.20 4.27 -0.56
CA HIS A 300 -0.30 3.09 -1.25
C HIS A 300 0.61 2.73 -2.43
N LEU A 301 0.51 3.42 -3.58
CA LEU A 301 1.24 3.02 -4.79
C LEU A 301 2.76 2.93 -4.59
N LEU A 302 3.44 4.01 -4.20
CA LEU A 302 4.91 4.00 -4.19
C LEU A 302 5.47 3.09 -3.09
N ARG A 303 5.02 3.26 -1.85
CA ARG A 303 5.57 2.56 -0.68
C ARG A 303 5.14 1.10 -0.54
N THR A 304 4.14 0.63 -1.30
CA THR A 304 3.78 -0.79 -1.34
C THR A 304 4.03 -1.37 -2.73
N HIS A 305 3.20 -1.03 -3.72
CA HIS A 305 3.23 -1.65 -5.05
C HIS A 305 4.61 -1.56 -5.71
N LEU A 306 5.17 -0.35 -5.82
CA LEU A 306 6.44 -0.17 -6.55
C LEU A 306 7.63 -0.75 -5.79
N VAL A 307 7.64 -0.62 -4.45
CA VAL A 307 8.65 -1.26 -3.59
C VAL A 307 8.64 -2.78 -3.75
N VAL A 308 7.47 -3.42 -3.68
CA VAL A 308 7.34 -4.88 -3.77
C VAL A 308 7.61 -5.39 -5.19
N GLU A 309 7.28 -4.61 -6.22
CA GLU A 309 7.60 -4.98 -7.60
C GLU A 309 9.10 -5.04 -7.87
N VAL A 310 9.89 -4.12 -7.29
CA VAL A 310 11.36 -4.22 -7.36
C VAL A 310 11.82 -5.58 -6.83
N ILE A 311 11.32 -5.97 -5.67
CA ILE A 311 11.66 -7.26 -5.06
C ILE A 311 11.16 -8.43 -5.93
N CYS A 312 9.98 -8.29 -6.52
CA CYS A 312 9.40 -9.30 -7.40
C CYS A 312 10.28 -9.57 -8.62
N VAL A 313 10.64 -8.51 -9.36
CA VAL A 313 11.46 -8.60 -10.57
C VAL A 313 12.84 -9.19 -10.24
N ALA A 314 13.51 -8.70 -9.19
CA ALA A 314 14.80 -9.23 -8.76
C ALA A 314 14.72 -10.71 -8.33
N THR A 315 13.68 -11.09 -7.57
CA THR A 315 13.47 -12.49 -7.12
C THR A 315 13.30 -13.43 -8.31
N LEU A 316 12.50 -13.02 -9.31
CA LEU A 316 12.29 -13.81 -10.52
C LEU A 316 13.57 -13.87 -11.36
N ARG A 317 14.42 -12.85 -11.35
CA ARG A 317 15.66 -12.81 -12.15
C ARG A 317 16.84 -13.56 -11.54
N GLN A 318 16.99 -13.52 -10.22
CA GLN A 318 18.24 -13.91 -9.56
C GLN A 318 18.14 -15.18 -8.71
N LEU A 319 16.92 -15.59 -8.32
CA LEU A 319 16.73 -16.75 -7.46
C LEU A 319 16.04 -17.89 -8.24
N PRO A 320 16.68 -19.06 -8.41
CA PRO A 320 16.07 -20.20 -9.11
C PRO A 320 14.92 -20.81 -8.29
N ALA A 321 14.01 -21.57 -8.92
CA ALA A 321 12.81 -22.11 -8.26
C ALA A 321 13.11 -22.98 -7.02
N VAL A 322 14.29 -23.59 -7.00
CA VAL A 322 14.74 -24.47 -5.90
C VAL A 322 15.33 -23.69 -4.73
N HIS A 323 15.64 -22.40 -4.89
CA HIS A 323 16.27 -21.59 -3.84
C HIS A 323 15.32 -21.37 -2.65
N PRO A 324 15.77 -21.54 -1.39
CA PRO A 324 14.90 -21.38 -0.22
C PRO A 324 14.24 -20.00 -0.14
N ILE A 325 14.97 -18.93 -0.51
CA ILE A 325 14.41 -17.57 -0.50
C ILE A 325 13.39 -17.35 -1.62
N TYR A 326 13.56 -17.97 -2.80
CA TYR A 326 12.51 -17.95 -3.83
C TYR A 326 11.23 -18.62 -3.33
N LYS A 327 11.36 -19.81 -2.72
CA LYS A 327 10.22 -20.57 -2.19
C LYS A 327 9.48 -19.82 -1.08
N LEU A 328 10.21 -19.10 -0.24
CA LEU A 328 9.63 -18.24 0.80
C LEU A 328 8.87 -17.05 0.20
N LEU A 329 9.45 -16.35 -0.77
CA LEU A 329 8.86 -15.11 -1.30
C LEU A 329 7.79 -15.33 -2.37
N ALA A 330 7.80 -16.44 -3.11
CA ALA A 330 6.91 -16.67 -4.24
C ALA A 330 5.40 -16.46 -3.90
N PRO A 331 4.86 -16.97 -2.77
CA PRO A 331 3.48 -16.69 -2.39
C PRO A 331 3.19 -15.21 -2.13
N HIS A 332 4.20 -14.45 -1.71
CA HIS A 332 4.09 -13.04 -1.34
C HIS A 332 4.27 -12.06 -2.51
N LEU A 333 4.66 -12.58 -3.67
CA LEU A 333 4.88 -11.83 -4.90
C LEU A 333 3.87 -12.16 -5.99
N ARG A 334 2.93 -13.08 -5.70
CA ARG A 334 1.87 -13.48 -6.62
C ARG A 334 1.12 -12.24 -7.09
N TYR A 335 0.93 -12.14 -8.41
CA TYR A 335 0.10 -11.11 -9.05
C TYR A 335 0.59 -9.65 -8.99
N THR A 336 1.65 -9.34 -8.24
CA THR A 336 2.21 -7.98 -8.14
C THR A 336 2.55 -7.38 -9.51
N LEU A 337 3.17 -8.15 -10.43
CA LEU A 337 3.54 -7.63 -11.75
C LEU A 337 2.32 -7.27 -12.60
N GLU A 338 1.30 -8.14 -12.63
CA GLU A 338 0.07 -7.90 -13.37
C GLU A 338 -0.64 -6.65 -12.86
N ILE A 339 -0.90 -6.58 -11.55
CA ILE A 339 -1.67 -5.47 -10.99
C ILE A 339 -0.95 -4.14 -11.17
N ASN A 340 0.39 -4.12 -11.06
CA ASN A 340 1.16 -2.89 -11.30
C ASN A 340 1.16 -2.50 -12.78
N CYS A 341 1.18 -3.44 -13.72
CA CYS A 341 0.97 -3.15 -15.14
C CYS A 341 -0.42 -2.56 -15.41
N ARG A 342 -1.46 -3.09 -14.76
CA ARG A 342 -2.83 -2.53 -14.82
C ARG A 342 -2.89 -1.13 -14.21
N GLY A 343 -2.24 -0.92 -13.07
CA GLY A 343 -2.12 0.39 -12.43
C GLY A 343 -1.48 1.43 -13.36
N ARG A 344 -0.35 1.08 -14.00
CA ARG A 344 0.31 1.93 -15.00
C ARG A 344 -0.58 2.28 -16.18
N THR A 345 -1.29 1.31 -16.74
CA THR A 345 -2.07 1.50 -17.97
C THR A 345 -3.42 2.16 -17.74
N GLN A 346 -4.08 1.88 -16.61
CA GLN A 346 -5.47 2.28 -16.36
C GLN A 346 -5.60 3.43 -15.34
N LEU A 347 -4.68 3.55 -14.37
CA LEU A 347 -4.77 4.55 -13.30
C LEU A 347 -3.89 5.77 -13.58
N ILE A 348 -2.58 5.55 -13.73
CA ILE A 348 -1.58 6.62 -13.73
C ILE A 348 -1.03 6.97 -15.12
N SER A 349 -1.59 6.38 -16.18
CA SER A 349 -1.26 6.71 -17.58
C SER A 349 -1.76 8.11 -17.97
N PRO A 350 -1.31 8.67 -19.11
CA PRO A 350 -1.79 9.95 -19.63
C PRO A 350 -3.30 10.03 -19.85
N ASP A 351 -3.99 8.89 -20.07
CA ASP A 351 -5.45 8.81 -20.23
C ASP A 351 -6.14 8.11 -19.04
N GLY A 352 -5.37 7.82 -18.00
CA GLY A 352 -5.80 7.05 -16.82
C GLY A 352 -6.74 7.81 -15.90
N ILE A 353 -7.26 7.11 -14.90
CA ILE A 353 -8.21 7.65 -13.92
C ILE A 353 -7.66 8.87 -13.18
N PHE A 354 -6.37 8.88 -12.80
CA PHE A 354 -5.78 10.02 -12.10
C PHE A 354 -5.86 11.29 -12.95
N LYS A 355 -5.49 11.21 -14.24
CA LYS A 355 -5.60 12.34 -15.16
C LYS A 355 -7.05 12.81 -15.30
N ARG A 356 -8.02 11.90 -15.22
CA ARG A 356 -9.43 12.21 -15.45
C ARG A 356 -10.16 12.84 -14.26
N VAL A 357 -9.77 12.53 -13.02
CA VAL A 357 -10.55 12.97 -11.83
C VAL A 357 -9.74 13.44 -10.62
N VAL A 358 -8.42 13.25 -10.56
CA VAL A 358 -7.61 13.54 -9.36
C VAL A 358 -6.81 14.83 -9.52
N SER A 359 -6.70 15.66 -8.47
CA SER A 359 -5.96 16.93 -8.53
C SER A 359 -4.49 16.78 -8.88
N THR A 360 -3.83 15.70 -8.43
CA THR A 360 -2.43 15.40 -8.79
C THR A 360 -2.28 14.68 -10.13
N GLY A 361 -3.35 14.42 -10.87
CA GLY A 361 -3.25 13.76 -12.18
C GLY A 361 -2.43 14.57 -13.21
N GLY A 362 -1.91 13.88 -14.23
CA GLY A 362 -0.99 14.50 -15.21
C GLY A 362 0.41 14.67 -14.64
N ASP A 363 1.07 15.79 -14.95
CA ASP A 363 2.48 16.00 -14.59
C ASP A 363 2.74 16.01 -13.08
N GLY A 364 1.77 16.49 -12.28
CA GLY A 364 1.87 16.52 -10.83
C GLY A 364 2.09 15.15 -10.20
N LEU A 365 1.57 14.08 -10.83
CA LEU A 365 1.66 12.71 -10.34
C LEU A 365 3.11 12.26 -10.30
N LEU A 366 3.80 12.41 -11.43
CA LEU A 366 5.18 11.96 -11.53
C LEU A 366 6.09 12.80 -10.62
N ILE A 367 5.89 14.12 -10.58
CA ILE A 367 6.68 15.01 -9.71
C ILE A 367 6.52 14.64 -8.24
N LEU A 368 5.28 14.37 -7.80
CA LEU A 368 5.00 13.98 -6.42
C LEU A 368 5.64 12.63 -6.07
N ALA A 369 5.50 11.62 -6.94
CA ALA A 369 6.14 10.32 -6.77
C ALA A 369 7.67 10.45 -6.71
N GLN A 370 8.28 11.28 -7.54
CA GLN A 370 9.72 11.53 -7.55
C GLN A 370 10.22 12.21 -6.27
N ARG A 371 9.42 13.12 -5.68
CA ARG A 371 9.77 13.76 -4.40
C ARG A 371 9.78 12.74 -3.27
N GLU A 372 8.75 11.90 -3.20
CA GLU A 372 8.68 10.84 -2.19
C GLU A 372 9.81 9.84 -2.36
N TYR A 373 10.09 9.46 -3.61
CA TYR A 373 11.16 8.53 -3.90
C TYR A 373 12.49 8.99 -3.32
N LYS A 374 12.83 10.28 -3.48
CA LYS A 374 14.07 10.87 -2.95
C LYS A 374 14.22 10.81 -1.43
N VAL A 375 13.12 10.73 -0.68
CA VAL A 375 13.11 10.68 0.79
C VAL A 375 12.75 9.29 1.33
N LEU A 376 12.47 8.32 0.44
CA LEU A 376 12.24 6.94 0.82
C LEU A 376 13.53 6.35 1.39
N THR A 377 13.41 5.72 2.57
CA THR A 377 14.51 4.98 3.19
C THR A 377 14.07 3.56 3.52
N TYR A 378 14.99 2.61 3.41
CA TYR A 378 14.80 1.23 3.86
C TYR A 378 14.42 1.18 5.35
N ARG A 379 14.99 2.08 6.16
CA ARG A 379 14.62 2.25 7.56
C ARG A 379 13.14 2.61 7.74
N SER A 380 12.59 3.47 6.88
CA SER A 380 11.16 3.85 6.93
C SER A 380 10.20 2.74 6.47
N LEU A 381 10.71 1.65 5.90
CA LEU A 381 9.93 0.45 5.59
C LEU A 381 9.87 -0.54 6.77
N GLN A 382 10.62 -0.27 7.85
CA GLN A 382 10.63 -1.09 9.06
C GLN A 382 9.68 -0.46 10.10
N PRO A 383 8.57 -1.12 10.48
CA PRO A 383 7.51 -0.51 11.31
C PRO A 383 8.03 0.10 12.61
N LYS A 384 8.89 -0.63 13.33
CA LYS A 384 9.48 -0.16 14.59
C LYS A 384 10.22 1.16 14.43
N PHE A 385 10.98 1.32 13.35
CA PHE A 385 11.76 2.53 13.10
C PHE A 385 10.90 3.66 12.55
N ASP A 386 9.91 3.38 11.70
CA ASP A 386 8.93 4.37 11.26
C ASP A 386 8.22 5.05 12.45
N PHE A 387 7.63 4.27 13.37
CA PHE A 387 6.95 4.85 14.55
C PHE A 387 7.91 5.58 15.50
N LEU A 388 9.15 5.09 15.63
CA LEU A 388 10.18 5.72 16.44
C LEU A 388 10.60 7.08 15.87
N ASP A 389 10.90 7.12 14.58
CA ASP A 389 11.42 8.31 13.89
C ASP A 389 10.33 9.40 13.81
N ARG A 390 9.06 9.01 13.63
CA ARG A 390 7.90 9.91 13.74
C ARG A 390 7.59 10.34 15.18
N GLY A 391 8.15 9.65 16.19
CA GLY A 391 7.98 9.99 17.60
C GLY A 391 6.61 9.65 18.18
N VAL A 392 5.92 8.67 17.62
CA VAL A 392 4.52 8.31 17.92
C VAL A 392 4.36 6.97 18.64
N THR A 393 5.46 6.46 19.21
CA THR A 393 5.48 5.15 19.93
C THR A 393 4.64 5.12 21.20
N LYS A 394 4.24 6.29 21.73
CA LYS A 394 3.45 6.42 22.96
C LYS A 394 2.05 7.01 22.76
N LEU A 395 1.70 7.37 21.52
CA LEU A 395 0.41 7.95 21.20
C LEU A 395 -0.70 6.93 21.46
N LYS A 396 -1.75 7.32 22.19
CA LYS A 396 -2.84 6.42 22.55
C LYS A 396 -3.73 6.07 21.36
N ASP A 397 -4.48 4.98 21.50
CA ASP A 397 -5.52 4.54 20.57
C ASP A 397 -5.05 4.44 19.11
N TYR A 398 -3.79 4.06 18.92
CA TYR A 398 -3.14 3.96 17.62
C TYR A 398 -3.07 2.49 17.18
N PHE A 399 -4.24 1.90 16.88
CA PHE A 399 -4.39 0.48 16.55
C PHE A 399 -3.56 0.06 15.34
N TYR A 400 -3.41 0.93 14.33
CA TYR A 400 -2.50 0.65 13.21
C TYR A 400 -1.07 0.38 13.69
N ARG A 401 -0.55 1.17 14.65
CA ARG A 401 0.79 0.94 15.22
C ARG A 401 0.84 -0.39 15.95
N ASP A 402 -0.07 -0.59 16.88
CA ASP A 402 -0.01 -1.72 17.80
C ASP A 402 -0.15 -3.03 17.03
N HIS A 403 -1.13 -3.15 16.14
CA HIS A 403 -1.32 -4.35 15.31
C HIS A 403 -0.18 -4.53 14.30
N SER A 404 0.39 -3.46 13.74
CA SER A 404 1.54 -3.56 12.83
C SER A 404 2.77 -4.13 13.53
N LEU A 405 3.05 -3.71 14.76
CA LEU A 405 4.18 -4.22 15.54
C LEU A 405 3.96 -5.68 15.94
N MET A 406 2.74 -6.07 16.31
CA MET A 406 2.41 -7.47 16.61
C MET A 406 2.57 -8.37 15.37
N LEU A 407 2.08 -7.94 14.20
CA LEU A 407 2.27 -8.65 12.94
C LEU A 407 3.75 -8.75 12.55
N TRP A 408 4.50 -7.66 12.72
CA TRP A 408 5.92 -7.64 12.44
C TRP A 408 6.66 -8.71 13.24
N ASP A 409 6.38 -8.84 14.55
CA ASP A 409 7.02 -9.84 15.39
C ASP A 409 6.71 -11.27 14.93
N VAL A 410 5.47 -11.57 14.55
CA VAL A 410 5.08 -12.89 14.02
C VAL A 410 5.75 -13.18 12.68
N ILE A 411 5.83 -12.19 11.77
CA ILE A 411 6.52 -12.32 10.48
C ILE A 411 8.01 -12.53 10.68
N HIS A 412 8.66 -11.72 11.51
CA HIS A 412 10.09 -11.82 11.78
C HIS A 412 10.46 -13.19 12.38
N ASN A 413 9.66 -13.69 13.32
CA ASN A 413 9.84 -15.03 13.89
C ASN A 413 9.68 -16.14 12.84
N PHE A 414 8.70 -16.04 11.94
CA PHE A 414 8.51 -17.00 10.85
C PHE A 414 9.70 -17.00 9.89
N VAL A 415 10.11 -15.81 9.43
CA VAL A 415 11.26 -15.64 8.52
C VAL A 415 12.53 -16.16 9.17
N SER A 416 12.79 -15.79 10.43
CA SER A 416 13.93 -16.28 11.21
C SER A 416 13.94 -17.80 11.29
N GLY A 417 12.78 -18.40 11.56
CA GLY A 417 12.60 -19.85 11.59
C GLY A 417 12.95 -20.52 10.26
N ILE A 418 12.50 -19.96 9.13
CA ILE A 418 12.81 -20.49 7.79
C ILE A 418 14.28 -20.27 7.42
N VAL A 419 14.80 -19.05 7.55
CA VAL A 419 16.19 -18.73 7.19
C VAL A 419 17.16 -19.59 7.98
N SER A 420 16.92 -19.78 9.29
CA SER A 420 17.76 -20.61 10.15
C SER A 420 17.78 -22.10 9.76
N LEU A 421 16.81 -22.59 8.97
CA LEU A 421 16.86 -23.95 8.43
C LEU A 421 17.95 -24.10 7.36
N TYR A 422 18.17 -23.05 6.56
CA TYR A 422 19.00 -23.11 5.35
C TYR A 422 20.33 -22.34 5.46
N TYR A 423 20.44 -21.38 6.37
CA TYR A 423 21.66 -20.62 6.62
C TYR A 423 22.08 -20.79 8.09
N LYS A 424 23.23 -21.44 8.33
CA LYS A 424 23.72 -21.74 9.68
C LYS A 424 24.71 -20.71 10.22
N SER A 425 25.25 -19.86 9.35
CA SER A 425 26.20 -18.82 9.71
C SER A 425 26.17 -17.68 8.70
N ASP A 426 26.66 -16.52 9.13
CA ASP A 426 26.84 -15.34 8.27
C ASP A 426 27.73 -15.64 7.06
N SER A 427 28.73 -16.52 7.23
CA SER A 427 29.58 -16.97 6.12
C SER A 427 28.80 -17.65 4.99
N GLU A 428 27.68 -18.34 5.29
CA GLU A 428 26.85 -18.96 4.24
C GLU A 428 26.03 -17.92 3.47
N ILE A 429 25.73 -16.76 4.08
CA ILE A 429 25.06 -15.63 3.44
C ILE A 429 26.02 -14.95 2.47
N GLU A 430 27.24 -14.66 2.93
CA GLU A 430 28.29 -14.02 2.13
C GLU A 430 28.69 -14.85 0.90
N GLN A 431 28.72 -16.18 1.04
CA GLN A 431 29.14 -17.10 -0.02
C GLN A 431 28.03 -17.44 -1.02
N ASP A 432 26.77 -17.13 -0.73
CA ASP A 432 25.65 -17.43 -1.61
C ASP A 432 25.59 -16.40 -2.76
N SER A 433 26.24 -16.74 -3.88
CA SER A 433 26.32 -15.85 -5.05
C SER A 433 24.96 -15.51 -5.66
N GLU A 434 23.96 -16.39 -5.55
CA GLU A 434 22.60 -16.13 -6.06
C GLU A 434 21.91 -15.09 -5.17
N LEU A 435 22.07 -15.22 -3.85
CA LEU A 435 21.57 -14.24 -2.88
C LEU A 435 22.27 -12.87 -3.01
N GLN A 436 23.59 -12.85 -3.20
CA GLN A 436 24.35 -11.61 -3.42
C GLN A 436 23.94 -10.93 -4.74
N ALA A 437 23.73 -11.69 -5.82
CA ALA A 437 23.20 -11.16 -7.06
C ALA A 437 21.78 -10.59 -6.90
N TRP A 438 20.93 -11.25 -6.11
CA TRP A 438 19.57 -10.79 -5.81
C TRP A 438 19.56 -9.43 -5.09
N ILE A 439 20.30 -9.27 -3.99
CA ILE A 439 20.33 -8.00 -3.26
C ILE A 439 20.99 -6.89 -4.09
N ASN A 440 22.00 -7.23 -4.88
CA ASN A 440 22.63 -6.29 -5.79
C ASN A 440 21.63 -5.78 -6.86
N ASP A 441 20.86 -6.67 -7.47
CA ASP A 441 19.82 -6.31 -8.47
C ASP A 441 18.72 -5.44 -7.84
N VAL A 442 18.30 -5.74 -6.60
CA VAL A 442 17.36 -4.88 -5.84
C VAL A 442 17.92 -3.47 -5.62
N ALA A 443 19.14 -3.37 -5.08
CA ALA A 443 19.71 -2.11 -4.63
C ALA A 443 20.23 -1.23 -5.78
N THR A 444 20.78 -1.83 -6.83
CA THR A 444 21.48 -1.10 -7.90
C THR A 444 20.66 -0.92 -9.17
N GLU A 445 19.80 -1.89 -9.51
CA GLU A 445 18.95 -1.82 -10.70
C GLU A 445 17.52 -1.37 -10.33
N GLY A 446 16.92 -1.99 -9.31
CA GLY A 446 15.56 -1.69 -8.88
C GLY A 446 15.42 -0.31 -8.26
N PHE A 447 16.15 -0.07 -7.16
CA PHE A 447 16.18 1.22 -6.46
C PHE A 447 17.28 2.17 -7.00
N VAL A 448 17.25 2.43 -8.30
CA VAL A 448 18.21 3.29 -8.99
C VAL A 448 18.08 4.77 -8.59
N ASP A 449 19.18 5.53 -8.64
CA ASP A 449 19.20 6.97 -8.36
C ASP A 449 18.71 7.38 -6.95
N LEU A 450 18.78 6.46 -5.98
CA LEU A 450 18.36 6.70 -4.59
C LEU A 450 19.48 6.44 -3.56
N PRO A 451 20.51 7.31 -3.49
CA PRO A 451 21.68 7.09 -2.63
C PRO A 451 21.34 7.10 -1.12
N GLN A 452 20.23 7.73 -0.74
CA GLN A 452 19.79 7.82 0.67
C GLN A 452 18.89 6.64 1.09
N PHE A 453 18.63 5.67 0.21
CA PHE A 453 17.75 4.55 0.54
C PHE A 453 18.26 3.76 1.76
N GLY A 454 19.57 3.57 1.86
CA GLY A 454 20.18 2.90 3.03
C GLY A 454 20.00 1.38 3.06
N LEU A 455 19.55 0.75 1.96
CA LEU A 455 19.67 -0.69 1.77
C LEU A 455 21.04 -1.00 1.17
N ALA A 456 21.79 -1.92 1.80
CA ALA A 456 23.07 -2.36 1.28
C ALA A 456 22.89 -3.18 -0.01
N SER A 457 23.86 -3.10 -0.92
CA SER A 457 23.91 -3.89 -2.17
C SER A 457 24.54 -5.27 -1.99
N GLU A 458 24.89 -5.63 -0.76
CA GLU A 458 25.50 -6.89 -0.33
C GLU A 458 24.90 -7.26 1.03
N LEU A 459 24.72 -8.56 1.29
CA LEU A 459 24.27 -9.08 2.57
C LEU A 459 25.43 -9.79 3.26
N LYS A 460 25.68 -9.47 4.53
CA LYS A 460 26.78 -10.04 5.31
C LYS A 460 26.31 -10.93 6.43
N THR A 461 25.15 -10.61 7.01
CA THR A 461 24.67 -11.34 8.18
C THR A 461 23.31 -11.99 7.94
N THR A 462 23.07 -13.04 8.73
CA THR A 462 21.79 -13.74 8.76
C THR A 462 20.67 -12.79 9.20
N GLU A 463 20.95 -11.88 10.14
CA GLU A 463 19.97 -10.89 10.63
C GLU A 463 19.60 -9.84 9.57
N GLU A 464 20.56 -9.41 8.73
CA GLU A 464 20.27 -8.53 7.60
C GLU A 464 19.30 -9.19 6.61
N LEU A 465 19.52 -10.48 6.29
CA LEU A 465 18.61 -11.24 5.44
C LEU A 465 17.23 -11.41 6.09
N ILE A 466 17.18 -11.81 7.35
CA ILE A 466 15.91 -11.99 8.09
C ILE A 466 15.12 -10.67 8.12
N THR A 467 15.78 -9.56 8.44
CA THR A 467 15.13 -8.25 8.50
C THR A 467 14.62 -7.86 7.11
N LEU A 468 15.43 -8.00 6.06
CA LEU A 468 15.01 -7.66 4.69
C LEU A 468 13.80 -8.47 4.25
N LEU A 469 13.82 -9.79 4.42
CA LEU A 469 12.70 -10.64 4.05
C LEU A 469 11.44 -10.33 4.87
N SER A 470 11.61 -9.97 6.15
CA SER A 470 10.50 -9.51 6.99
C SER A 470 9.90 -8.19 6.49
N VAL A 471 10.74 -7.24 6.03
CA VAL A 471 10.27 -6.01 5.37
C VAL A 471 9.48 -6.35 4.11
N VAL A 472 9.98 -7.24 3.26
CA VAL A 472 9.30 -7.63 2.02
C VAL A 472 7.93 -8.21 2.31
N ILE A 473 7.86 -9.23 3.19
CA ILE A 473 6.60 -9.90 3.54
C ILE A 473 5.65 -8.91 4.23
N PHE A 474 6.12 -8.10 5.18
CA PHE A 474 5.28 -7.10 5.85
C PHE A 474 4.73 -6.07 4.85
N THR A 475 5.55 -5.62 3.89
CA THR A 475 5.15 -4.61 2.90
C THR A 475 4.12 -5.17 1.92
N SER A 476 4.29 -6.41 1.45
CA SER A 476 3.38 -7.06 0.50
C SER A 476 2.08 -7.57 1.13
N THR A 477 2.04 -7.66 2.47
CA THR A 477 0.89 -8.15 3.24
C THR A 477 0.28 -7.03 4.08
N ALA A 478 0.69 -6.91 5.34
CA ALA A 478 0.13 -6.04 6.37
C ALA A 478 0.11 -4.57 5.95
N GLN A 479 1.22 -4.05 5.41
CA GLN A 479 1.29 -2.64 5.03
C GLN A 479 0.34 -2.30 3.88
N HIS A 480 0.29 -3.17 2.87
CA HIS A 480 -0.66 -3.04 1.77
C HIS A 480 -2.09 -3.12 2.29
N ALA A 481 -2.44 -4.14 3.08
CA ALA A 481 -3.78 -4.29 3.65
C ALA A 481 -4.23 -3.08 4.49
N ALA A 482 -3.34 -2.53 5.34
CA ALA A 482 -3.63 -1.36 6.16
C ALA A 482 -3.96 -0.10 5.34
N THR A 483 -3.43 0.01 4.12
CA THR A 483 -3.66 1.15 3.23
C THR A 483 -4.72 0.86 2.16
N ASN A 484 -4.94 -0.41 1.81
CA ASN A 484 -5.86 -0.79 0.74
C ASN A 484 -7.28 -1.09 1.26
N ASN A 485 -7.41 -1.92 2.31
CA ASN A 485 -8.70 -2.52 2.68
C ASN A 485 -9.73 -1.48 3.17
N GLY A 486 -9.26 -0.37 3.75
CA GLY A 486 -10.11 0.72 4.20
C GLY A 486 -10.43 1.78 3.13
N GLN A 487 -9.98 1.59 1.87
CA GLN A 487 -10.15 2.62 0.83
C GLN A 487 -11.60 3.07 0.68
N PHE A 488 -12.52 2.12 0.51
CA PHE A 488 -13.93 2.44 0.39
C PHE A 488 -14.50 3.04 1.67
N ASP A 489 -14.14 2.45 2.82
CA ASP A 489 -14.62 2.83 4.14
C ASP A 489 -14.38 4.30 4.46
N TRP A 490 -13.19 4.83 4.17
CA TRP A 490 -12.83 6.21 4.49
C TRP A 490 -13.02 7.19 3.32
N CYS A 491 -13.03 6.70 2.08
CA CYS A 491 -13.04 7.57 0.88
C CYS A 491 -14.37 7.57 0.12
N ALA A 492 -15.34 6.72 0.47
CA ALA A 492 -16.66 6.75 -0.15
C ALA A 492 -17.40 8.06 0.16
N TRP A 493 -17.28 8.58 1.39
CA TRP A 493 -17.87 9.86 1.75
C TRP A 493 -16.96 10.99 1.25
N VAL A 494 -17.23 11.45 0.02
CA VAL A 494 -16.36 12.38 -0.72
C VAL A 494 -15.98 13.62 0.09
N PRO A 495 -16.87 14.30 0.85
CA PRO A 495 -16.46 15.45 1.66
C PRO A 495 -15.40 15.13 2.73
N ASN A 496 -15.32 13.88 3.21
CA ASN A 496 -14.29 13.44 4.16
C ASN A 496 -12.94 13.14 3.49
N THR A 497 -12.90 12.86 2.19
CA THR A 497 -11.66 12.52 1.48
C THR A 497 -11.75 12.88 -0.01
N PRO A 498 -11.86 14.17 -0.37
CA PRO A 498 -12.13 14.57 -1.75
C PRO A 498 -10.90 14.35 -2.66
N CYS A 499 -11.08 13.67 -3.79
CA CYS A 499 -9.98 13.40 -4.73
C CYS A 499 -9.47 14.63 -5.49
N THR A 500 -10.28 15.70 -5.52
CA THR A 500 -9.95 16.95 -6.20
C THR A 500 -10.69 18.14 -5.62
N MET A 501 -10.16 19.34 -5.85
CA MET A 501 -10.74 20.61 -5.43
C MET A 501 -10.77 21.55 -6.63
N ARG A 502 -11.91 22.20 -6.88
CA ARG A 502 -12.20 22.97 -8.10
C ARG A 502 -12.11 24.50 -7.94
N HIS A 503 -11.78 24.95 -6.74
CA HIS A 503 -11.48 26.35 -6.38
C HIS A 503 -10.21 26.36 -5.53
N PRO A 504 -9.47 27.49 -5.48
CA PRO A 504 -8.30 27.61 -4.62
C PRO A 504 -8.68 27.57 -3.13
N PRO A 505 -7.70 27.32 -2.25
CA PRO A 505 -7.88 27.47 -0.81
C PRO A 505 -8.43 28.86 -0.43
N PRO A 506 -9.33 28.95 0.56
CA PRO A 506 -9.90 30.23 0.99
C PRO A 506 -8.83 31.13 1.63
N THR A 507 -8.78 32.39 1.21
CA THR A 507 -7.88 33.42 1.76
C THR A 507 -8.56 34.30 2.82
N ASP A 508 -9.90 34.27 2.88
CA ASP A 508 -10.73 34.99 3.85
C ASP A 508 -11.67 34.00 4.54
N LYS A 509 -11.59 33.94 5.88
CA LYS A 509 -12.39 33.04 6.71
C LYS A 509 -13.86 33.45 6.75
N ASP A 510 -14.16 34.74 6.73
CA ASP A 510 -15.52 35.26 6.88
C ASP A 510 -16.32 35.14 5.58
N ALA A 511 -15.64 34.97 4.45
CA ALA A 511 -16.25 34.81 3.13
C ALA A 511 -16.70 33.37 2.81
N VAL A 512 -16.39 32.38 3.67
CA VAL A 512 -16.70 30.97 3.37
C VAL A 512 -18.19 30.68 3.55
N THR A 513 -18.88 30.41 2.44
CA THR A 513 -20.30 30.03 2.39
C THR A 513 -20.47 28.57 1.99
N MET A 514 -21.69 28.03 2.17
CA MET A 514 -22.00 26.67 1.68
C MET A 514 -21.86 26.57 0.16
N ASP A 515 -22.26 27.62 -0.57
CA ASP A 515 -22.11 27.69 -2.03
C ASP A 515 -20.64 27.58 -2.44
N LEU A 516 -19.73 28.30 -1.76
CA LEU A 516 -18.29 28.20 -2.01
C LEU A 516 -17.78 26.77 -1.76
N ILE A 517 -18.23 26.11 -0.67
CA ILE A 517 -17.86 24.72 -0.39
C ILE A 517 -18.34 23.79 -1.51
N MET A 518 -19.60 23.92 -1.97
CA MET A 518 -20.15 23.10 -3.04
C MET A 518 -19.45 23.36 -4.37
N GLU A 519 -19.06 24.60 -4.64
CA GLU A 519 -18.25 24.99 -5.79
C GLU A 519 -16.82 24.43 -5.73
N THR A 520 -16.26 24.29 -4.52
CA THR A 520 -14.90 23.78 -4.28
C THR A 520 -14.80 22.25 -4.35
N LEU A 521 -15.71 21.50 -3.73
CA LEU A 521 -15.68 20.02 -3.67
C LEU A 521 -15.80 19.36 -5.05
N PRO A 522 -15.52 18.04 -5.22
CA PRO A 522 -15.68 17.33 -6.50
C PRO A 522 -17.09 17.38 -7.11
N ASP A 523 -17.20 17.32 -8.44
CA ASP A 523 -18.50 17.36 -9.14
C ASP A 523 -19.18 15.99 -9.11
N ILE A 524 -20.44 15.89 -9.56
CA ILE A 524 -21.16 14.59 -9.55
C ILE A 524 -20.35 13.52 -10.29
N SER A 525 -19.72 13.89 -11.41
CA SER A 525 -18.92 12.97 -12.21
C SER A 525 -17.65 12.53 -11.49
N GLN A 526 -16.92 13.44 -10.86
CA GLN A 526 -15.68 13.17 -10.13
C GLN A 526 -15.99 12.34 -8.88
N SER A 527 -17.01 12.73 -8.10
CA SER A 527 -17.51 12.01 -6.92
C SER A 527 -17.93 10.57 -7.25
N CYS A 528 -18.68 10.37 -8.33
CA CYS A 528 -19.04 9.02 -8.78
C CYS A 528 -17.79 8.19 -9.12
N VAL A 529 -16.87 8.71 -9.93
CA VAL A 529 -15.67 7.95 -10.30
C VAL A 529 -14.80 7.65 -9.08
N GLN A 530 -14.59 8.60 -8.16
CA GLN A 530 -13.87 8.37 -6.91
C GLN A 530 -14.46 7.17 -6.16
N MET A 531 -15.78 7.19 -5.92
CA MET A 531 -16.44 6.13 -5.17
C MET A 531 -16.40 4.77 -5.90
N ALA A 532 -16.47 4.75 -7.24
CA ALA A 532 -16.32 3.53 -8.02
C ALA A 532 -14.96 2.88 -7.80
N ILE A 533 -13.91 3.70 -7.84
CA ILE A 533 -12.53 3.24 -7.81
C ILE A 533 -12.12 2.84 -6.39
N THR A 534 -12.47 3.62 -5.38
CA THR A 534 -12.18 3.25 -3.99
C THR A 534 -12.93 1.99 -3.57
N TRP A 535 -14.13 1.74 -4.12
CA TRP A 535 -14.81 0.45 -3.96
C TRP A 535 -14.09 -0.67 -4.69
N HIS A 536 -13.76 -0.47 -5.97
CA HIS A 536 -13.14 -1.52 -6.78
C HIS A 536 -11.79 -1.98 -6.20
N LEU A 537 -10.97 -1.04 -5.72
CA LEU A 537 -9.67 -1.32 -5.13
C LEU A 537 -9.76 -1.83 -3.68
N GLY A 538 -10.72 -1.32 -2.89
CA GLY A 538 -10.89 -1.68 -1.48
C GLY A 538 -11.75 -2.92 -1.21
N ARG A 539 -12.37 -3.53 -2.24
CA ARG A 539 -13.25 -4.70 -2.04
C ARG A 539 -12.44 -5.97 -1.76
N ALA A 540 -13.05 -6.87 -1.00
CA ALA A 540 -12.59 -8.25 -0.92
C ALA A 540 -12.64 -8.92 -2.29
N GLN A 541 -11.53 -9.54 -2.70
CA GLN A 541 -11.47 -10.34 -3.92
C GLN A 541 -12.01 -11.76 -3.65
N PRO A 542 -12.81 -12.36 -4.53
CA PRO A 542 -13.33 -13.72 -4.34
C PRO A 542 -12.22 -14.79 -4.25
N ASP A 543 -11.07 -14.54 -4.86
CA ASP A 543 -9.90 -15.42 -4.88
C ASP A 543 -8.79 -14.99 -3.91
N ALA A 544 -9.09 -14.08 -2.98
CA ALA A 544 -8.13 -13.60 -1.98
C ALA A 544 -7.57 -14.78 -1.18
N ILE A 545 -6.24 -14.83 -1.05
CA ILE A 545 -5.54 -15.84 -0.27
C ILE A 545 -5.06 -15.18 1.03
N PRO A 546 -5.68 -15.49 2.19
CA PRO A 546 -5.30 -14.89 3.45
C PRO A 546 -3.86 -15.20 3.86
N MET A 547 -3.28 -14.32 4.65
CA MET A 547 -1.90 -14.41 5.12
C MET A 547 -1.61 -15.77 5.78
N GLY A 548 -0.50 -16.38 5.40
CA GLY A 548 -0.06 -17.69 5.91
C GLY A 548 -0.79 -18.89 5.30
N GLN A 549 -1.80 -18.67 4.46
CA GLN A 549 -2.40 -19.71 3.62
C GLN A 549 -1.58 -19.85 2.34
N TYR A 550 -1.03 -21.02 2.05
CA TYR A 550 -0.20 -21.23 0.86
C TYR A 550 -0.84 -22.32 0.00
N MET A 551 -1.37 -21.93 -1.16
CA MET A 551 -2.04 -22.83 -2.11
C MET A 551 -1.03 -23.66 -2.89
N GLU A 552 0.14 -23.08 -3.15
CA GLU A 552 1.32 -23.72 -3.70
C GLU A 552 2.23 -24.22 -2.59
N GLN A 553 2.56 -25.51 -2.63
CA GLN A 553 3.48 -26.15 -1.70
C GLN A 553 4.92 -26.10 -2.26
N TYR A 554 5.55 -24.93 -2.13
CA TYR A 554 6.94 -24.75 -2.57
C TYR A 554 7.95 -25.47 -1.67
N PHE A 555 7.69 -25.53 -0.37
CA PHE A 555 8.47 -26.31 0.59
C PHE A 555 7.84 -27.70 0.79
N THR A 556 8.62 -28.75 0.58
CA THR A 556 8.20 -30.15 0.77
C THR A 556 8.83 -30.75 2.03
N GLU A 557 9.84 -30.09 2.60
CA GLU A 557 10.60 -30.59 3.73
C GLU A 557 9.81 -30.50 5.04
N PRO A 558 9.81 -31.55 5.88
CA PRO A 558 9.04 -31.55 7.13
C PRO A 558 9.38 -30.40 8.08
N ALA A 559 10.62 -29.94 8.11
CA ALA A 559 11.04 -28.84 8.98
C ALA A 559 10.45 -27.49 8.54
N ALA A 560 10.50 -27.19 7.24
CA ALA A 560 9.92 -25.97 6.68
C ALA A 560 8.38 -25.99 6.78
N VAL A 561 7.74 -27.13 6.52
CA VAL A 561 6.29 -27.31 6.70
C VAL A 561 5.88 -27.05 8.15
N ARG A 562 6.63 -27.56 9.14
CA ARG A 562 6.37 -27.25 10.56
C ARG A 562 6.53 -25.77 10.90
N ALA A 563 7.49 -25.07 10.31
CA ALA A 563 7.65 -23.63 10.51
C ALA A 563 6.45 -22.85 9.94
N ILE A 564 5.94 -23.25 8.78
CA ILE A 564 4.71 -22.69 8.19
C ILE A 564 3.49 -22.96 9.09
N ASP A 565 3.34 -24.19 9.60
CA ASP A 565 2.22 -24.53 10.48
C ASP A 565 2.28 -23.77 11.82
N LYS A 566 3.50 -23.56 12.35
CA LYS A 566 3.71 -22.69 13.51
C LYS A 566 3.29 -21.25 13.21
N PHE A 567 3.70 -20.69 12.07
CA PHE A 567 3.31 -19.34 11.66
C PHE A 567 1.79 -19.19 11.54
N ARG A 568 1.10 -20.16 10.94
CA ARG A 568 -0.38 -20.17 10.87
C ARG A 568 -1.03 -20.17 12.25
N LYS A 569 -0.46 -20.90 13.20
CA LYS A 569 -0.94 -20.93 14.58
C LYS A 569 -0.75 -19.57 15.26
N GLU A 570 0.45 -18.98 15.13
CA GLU A 570 0.75 -17.66 15.70
C GLU A 570 -0.12 -16.55 15.09
N LEU A 571 -0.40 -16.59 13.79
CA LEU A 571 -1.35 -15.68 13.14
C LEU A 571 -2.76 -15.84 13.70
N LYS A 572 -3.23 -17.06 13.95
CA LYS A 572 -4.55 -17.29 14.55
C LYS A 572 -4.62 -16.74 15.97
N GLU A 573 -3.61 -17.00 16.79
CA GLU A 573 -3.51 -16.47 18.16
C GLU A 573 -3.46 -14.93 18.17
N LEU A 574 -2.77 -14.33 17.20
CA LEU A 574 -2.74 -12.88 17.00
C LEU A 574 -4.10 -12.33 16.58
N GLU A 575 -4.83 -13.01 15.68
CA GLU A 575 -6.17 -12.59 15.27
C GLU A 575 -7.14 -12.56 16.45
N GLU A 576 -7.10 -13.57 17.31
CA GLU A 576 -7.90 -13.63 18.54
C GLU A 576 -7.59 -12.44 19.47
N GLN A 577 -6.30 -12.06 19.58
CA GLN A 577 -5.89 -10.88 20.36
C GLN A 577 -6.41 -9.57 19.75
N ILE A 578 -6.29 -9.39 18.44
CA ILE A 578 -6.80 -8.18 17.75
C ILE A 578 -8.31 -8.07 17.91
N ILE A 579 -9.05 -9.17 17.74
CA ILE A 579 -10.51 -9.18 17.92
C ILE A 579 -10.87 -8.79 19.36
N ALA A 580 -10.20 -9.36 20.36
CA ALA A 580 -10.44 -9.03 21.76
C ALA A 580 -10.12 -7.55 22.08
N GLN A 581 -9.04 -6.99 21.53
CA GLN A 581 -8.71 -5.57 21.68
C GLN A 581 -9.74 -4.63 21.05
N ASN A 582 -10.48 -5.11 20.05
CA ASN A 582 -11.50 -4.34 19.34
C ASN A 582 -12.93 -4.62 19.84
N GLU A 583 -13.11 -5.56 20.77
CA GLU A 583 -14.42 -5.89 21.32
C GLU A 583 -14.99 -4.69 22.09
N GLY A 584 -16.25 -4.32 21.79
CA GLY A 584 -16.92 -3.18 22.42
C GLY A 584 -16.53 -1.80 21.90
N LEU A 585 -15.53 -1.69 21.00
CA LEU A 585 -15.26 -0.43 20.31
C LEU A 585 -16.38 -0.13 19.30
N GLU A 586 -16.86 1.11 19.31
CA GLU A 586 -17.84 1.58 18.32
C GLU A 586 -17.29 1.52 16.89
N LEU A 587 -16.00 1.83 16.74
CA LEU A 587 -15.27 1.79 15.47
C LEU A 587 -14.07 0.85 15.58
N GLN A 588 -14.25 -0.38 15.13
CA GLN A 588 -13.23 -1.42 15.18
C GLN A 588 -12.18 -1.23 14.08
N TYR A 589 -10.90 -1.38 14.42
CA TYR A 589 -9.79 -1.40 13.47
C TYR A 589 -9.37 -2.84 13.16
N LEU A 590 -10.01 -3.43 12.14
CA LEU A 590 -9.82 -4.83 11.77
C LEU A 590 -9.06 -5.04 10.45
N TYR A 591 -8.53 -3.98 9.82
CA TYR A 591 -7.80 -4.10 8.56
C TYR A 591 -6.52 -4.95 8.67
N LEU A 592 -6.00 -5.11 9.88
CA LEU A 592 -4.82 -5.90 10.19
C LEU A 592 -5.15 -7.25 10.87
N CYS A 593 -6.40 -7.72 10.81
CA CYS A 593 -6.71 -9.10 11.15
C CYS A 593 -6.08 -10.04 10.09
N PRO A 594 -5.28 -11.05 10.47
CA PRO A 594 -4.65 -11.99 9.54
C PRO A 594 -5.59 -12.60 8.49
N SER A 595 -6.82 -12.96 8.85
CA SER A 595 -7.85 -13.46 7.92
C SER A 595 -8.29 -12.46 6.83
N ARG A 596 -8.01 -11.16 7.02
CA ARG A 596 -8.35 -10.07 6.08
C ARG A 596 -7.15 -9.51 5.33
N ILE A 597 -5.94 -10.00 5.62
CA ILE A 597 -4.71 -9.60 4.94
C ILE A 597 -4.41 -10.63 3.85
N GLU A 598 -4.24 -10.21 2.60
CA GLU A 598 -3.78 -11.10 1.53
C GLU A 598 -2.28 -11.38 1.65
N ASN A 599 -1.82 -12.53 1.14
CA ASN A 599 -0.38 -12.86 1.11
C ASN A 599 0.45 -11.93 0.21
N SER A 600 -0.17 -11.29 -0.77
CA SER A 600 0.52 -10.50 -1.79
C SER A 600 -0.34 -9.31 -2.22
N ILE A 601 0.25 -8.42 -3.00
CA ILE A 601 -0.45 -7.29 -3.62
C ILE A 601 -1.17 -7.79 -4.88
N THR A 602 -2.50 -7.91 -4.84
CA THR A 602 -3.29 -8.47 -5.96
C THR A 602 -4.40 -7.56 -6.50
N ILE A 603 -4.55 -6.36 -5.91
CA ILE A 603 -5.58 -5.37 -6.23
C ILE A 603 -4.99 -3.96 -6.17
#